data_AF-A0A975MKX1-F1
#
_entry.id   AF-A0A975MKX1-F1
#
_cell.length_a   1.000
_cell.length_b   1.000
_cell.length_c   1.000
_cell.angle_alpha   90.00
_cell.angle_beta   90.00
_cell.angle_gamma   90.00
#
_symmetry.space_group_name_H-M   'P 1'
#
loop_
_entity.id
_entity.type
_entity.pdbx_description
1 polymer ?
#
loop_
_entity_poly.entity_id
_entity_poly.type
_entity_poly.pdbx_seq_one_letter_code
_entity_poly.pdbx_strand_id
1 'polypeptide(L)'
;MQISVWLKSSRNHLKQWVNAGLAVILLIAYQSQVAAEIAEDLNPPIEQTLSQSTPILPPHPSVTALETLGRKMFFDANLSASGRLSCASCHDPRHAYGPANGLAVQLGGHDMRAQGPRAVPSLRYLQTVPLFTEHFHDEDVDDSVDAGPTGGFTWDGRAASLHEQARIPLLAAAEMANSNPAQVVAAIKRSVYVGEFSQVFGVDIFQDNEAAFKAACTALEVFQQNPEEFYPYTSKYDAFLRGETKLSRREAHGLDLFNDPQKGNCASCHPSALGRNRAFPNFTDFGYIAIGVPRNRQLQANADPDYFDLGLCGPFRQDLADQSRYCGLFRTPSLRNVATRQVFFHNGVFHNLLQVLHFYVGRDSHPEKYYAKDAEGRVMKYDDLPGRYHDHVNQDAPFGGDIKDRPVLTNREINDIIAFLHTLSDGWSSTH
;
A
#
# COMPACT_ATOMS: atom_id res chain seq x y z
N MET A 1 -65.74 -82.82 -39.88
CA MET A 1 -65.72 -82.37 -38.48
C MET A 1 -64.27 -82.29 -38.00
N GLN A 2 -63.52 -81.26 -38.41
CA GLN A 2 -62.19 -80.90 -37.85
C GLN A 2 -61.56 -79.60 -38.41
N ILE A 3 -62.32 -78.73 -39.10
CA ILE A 3 -61.77 -77.51 -39.72
C ILE A 3 -62.47 -76.22 -39.24
N SER A 4 -63.61 -76.34 -38.53
CA SER A 4 -64.37 -75.19 -38.03
C SER A 4 -63.92 -74.65 -36.66
N VAL A 5 -63.07 -75.38 -35.92
CA VAL A 5 -62.58 -74.97 -34.59
C VAL A 5 -61.29 -74.15 -34.68
N TRP A 6 -60.50 -74.31 -35.75
CA TRP A 6 -59.21 -73.62 -35.91
C TRP A 6 -59.34 -72.17 -36.41
N LEU A 7 -60.39 -71.86 -37.20
CA LEU A 7 -60.67 -70.51 -37.70
C LEU A 7 -61.25 -69.55 -36.64
N LYS A 8 -61.79 -70.07 -35.52
CA LYS A 8 -62.32 -69.24 -34.42
C LYS A 8 -61.25 -68.75 -33.44
N SER A 9 -60.16 -69.51 -33.27
CA SER A 9 -59.06 -69.13 -32.36
C SER A 9 -58.19 -68.01 -32.94
N SER A 10 -57.88 -68.07 -34.25
CA SER A 10 -57.07 -67.05 -34.94
C SER A 10 -57.73 -65.65 -34.97
N ARG A 11 -59.06 -65.58 -35.03
CA ARG A 11 -59.82 -64.32 -35.00
C ARG A 11 -59.83 -63.62 -33.64
N ASN A 12 -59.72 -64.35 -32.53
CA ASN A 12 -59.73 -63.76 -31.19
C ASN A 12 -58.35 -63.22 -30.79
N HIS A 13 -57.26 -63.86 -31.24
CA HIS A 13 -55.92 -63.31 -31.04
C HIS A 13 -55.71 -62.03 -31.85
N LEU A 14 -56.17 -61.96 -33.11
CA LEU A 14 -56.03 -60.75 -33.94
C LEU A 14 -56.76 -59.53 -33.33
N LYS A 15 -57.91 -59.72 -32.67
CA LYS A 15 -58.63 -58.64 -31.97
C LYS A 15 -57.92 -58.14 -30.71
N GLN A 16 -57.25 -59.03 -29.97
CA GLN A 16 -56.46 -58.63 -28.79
C GLN A 16 -55.21 -57.83 -29.18
N TRP A 17 -54.53 -58.18 -30.28
CA TRP A 17 -53.37 -57.43 -30.78
C TRP A 17 -53.75 -56.07 -31.38
N VAL A 18 -54.90 -55.96 -32.06
CA VAL A 18 -55.40 -54.67 -32.58
C VAL A 18 -55.81 -53.73 -31.45
N ASN A 19 -56.47 -54.23 -30.41
CA ASN A 19 -56.87 -53.38 -29.26
C ASN A 19 -55.67 -52.96 -28.40
N ALA A 20 -54.66 -53.82 -28.24
CA ALA A 20 -53.41 -53.45 -27.55
C ALA A 20 -52.59 -52.41 -28.38
N GLY A 21 -52.56 -52.55 -29.70
CA GLY A 21 -51.92 -51.58 -30.60
C GLY A 21 -52.61 -50.21 -30.59
N LEU A 22 -53.94 -50.17 -30.57
CA LEU A 22 -54.72 -48.92 -30.45
C LEU A 22 -54.52 -48.24 -29.09
N ALA A 23 -54.43 -48.99 -27.99
CA ALA A 23 -54.15 -48.43 -26.67
C ALA A 23 -52.73 -47.87 -26.55
N VAL A 24 -51.73 -48.50 -27.17
CA VAL A 24 -50.35 -48.00 -27.22
C VAL A 24 -50.24 -46.76 -28.11
N ILE A 25 -50.94 -46.71 -29.25
CA ILE A 25 -50.97 -45.54 -30.12
C ILE A 25 -51.68 -44.34 -29.44
N LEU A 26 -52.75 -44.58 -28.69
CA LEU A 26 -53.42 -43.53 -27.90
C LEU A 26 -52.56 -43.03 -26.73
N LEU A 27 -51.77 -43.90 -26.07
CA LEU A 27 -50.82 -43.50 -25.04
C LEU A 27 -49.63 -42.70 -25.60
N ILE A 28 -49.10 -43.09 -26.77
CA ILE A 28 -48.03 -42.35 -27.45
C ILE A 28 -48.55 -40.99 -27.94
N ALA A 29 -49.79 -40.92 -28.46
CA ALA A 29 -50.41 -39.66 -28.87
C ALA A 29 -50.67 -38.73 -27.68
N TYR A 30 -51.14 -39.27 -26.54
CA TYR A 30 -51.33 -38.51 -25.31
C TYR A 30 -50.00 -38.01 -24.71
N GLN A 31 -48.95 -38.84 -24.70
CA GLN A 31 -47.61 -38.40 -24.25
C GLN A 31 -46.99 -37.36 -25.20
N SER A 32 -47.26 -37.44 -26.51
CA SER A 32 -46.78 -36.44 -27.47
C SER A 32 -47.50 -35.10 -27.31
N GLN A 33 -48.78 -35.11 -26.93
CA GLN A 33 -49.58 -33.90 -26.75
C GLN A 33 -49.26 -33.17 -25.44
N VAL A 34 -49.02 -33.92 -24.36
CA VAL A 34 -48.53 -33.36 -23.09
C VAL A 34 -47.09 -32.86 -23.22
N ALA A 35 -46.23 -33.52 -24.00
CA ALA A 35 -44.88 -33.01 -24.28
C ALA A 35 -44.88 -31.70 -25.10
N ALA A 36 -45.86 -31.53 -26.00
CA ALA A 36 -46.01 -30.30 -26.78
C ALA A 36 -46.53 -29.13 -25.93
N GLU A 37 -47.49 -29.35 -25.03
CA GLU A 37 -47.98 -28.32 -24.10
C GLU A 37 -46.91 -27.90 -23.08
N ILE A 38 -46.05 -28.83 -22.61
CA ILE A 38 -44.93 -28.48 -21.70
C ILE A 38 -43.78 -27.80 -22.46
N ALA A 39 -43.59 -28.10 -23.74
CA ALA A 39 -42.56 -27.44 -24.56
C ALA A 39 -42.92 -25.99 -24.92
N GLU A 40 -44.22 -25.68 -25.05
CA GLU A 40 -44.71 -24.33 -25.34
C GLU A 40 -44.67 -23.40 -24.11
N ASP A 41 -44.71 -23.96 -22.88
CA ASP A 41 -44.58 -23.22 -21.62
C ASP A 41 -43.12 -23.03 -21.17
N LEU A 42 -42.16 -23.70 -21.81
CA LEU A 42 -40.72 -23.60 -21.52
C LEU A 42 -39.94 -22.71 -22.51
N ASN A 43 -40.59 -22.12 -23.51
CA ASN A 43 -39.90 -21.25 -24.46
C ASN A 43 -40.84 -20.23 -25.13
N PRO A 44 -41.10 -19.05 -24.53
CA PRO A 44 -41.78 -17.99 -25.25
C PRO A 44 -40.90 -17.50 -26.43
N PRO A 45 -41.50 -17.08 -27.56
CA PRO A 45 -40.74 -16.51 -28.66
C PRO A 45 -40.04 -15.21 -28.21
N ILE A 46 -38.71 -15.18 -28.23
CA ILE A 46 -37.88 -13.99 -27.95
C ILE A 46 -37.85 -13.05 -29.17
N GLU A 47 -39.00 -12.83 -29.79
CA GLU A 47 -39.18 -11.85 -30.87
C GLU A 47 -40.42 -11.01 -30.59
N GLN A 48 -40.39 -10.22 -29.51
CA GLN A 48 -41.10 -8.92 -29.36
C GLN A 48 -40.99 -8.35 -27.94
N THR A 49 -39.78 -8.20 -27.39
CA THR A 49 -39.54 -7.30 -26.24
C THR A 49 -38.09 -6.81 -26.20
N LEU A 50 -37.54 -6.37 -27.34
CA LEU A 50 -36.33 -5.55 -27.37
C LEU A 50 -36.71 -4.08 -27.58
N SER A 51 -37.52 -3.55 -26.67
CA SER A 51 -37.65 -2.10 -26.45
C SER A 51 -37.86 -1.81 -24.97
N GLN A 52 -37.20 -2.60 -24.12
CA GLN A 52 -36.90 -2.17 -22.78
C GLN A 52 -35.43 -1.80 -22.79
N SER A 53 -35.20 -0.50 -22.67
CA SER A 53 -33.93 0.09 -22.32
C SER A 53 -33.26 -0.76 -21.24
N THR A 54 -32.30 -1.59 -21.63
CA THR A 54 -31.29 -2.10 -20.72
C THR A 54 -30.78 -0.87 -19.97
N PRO A 55 -30.77 -0.83 -18.63
CA PRO A 55 -30.00 0.18 -17.95
C PRO A 55 -28.59 0.03 -18.51
N ILE A 56 -28.11 1.04 -19.24
CA ILE A 56 -26.69 1.13 -19.54
C ILE A 56 -26.07 1.23 -18.16
N LEU A 57 -25.57 0.11 -17.62
CA LEU A 57 -24.66 0.15 -16.48
C LEU A 57 -23.63 1.21 -16.86
N PRO A 58 -23.46 2.28 -16.05
CA PRO A 58 -22.49 3.31 -16.39
C PRO A 58 -21.18 2.60 -16.67
N PRO A 59 -20.52 2.87 -17.81
CA PRO A 59 -19.31 2.16 -18.18
C PRO A 59 -18.35 2.24 -17.00
N HIS A 60 -17.92 1.08 -16.48
CA HIS A 60 -16.91 1.08 -15.45
C HIS A 60 -15.70 1.85 -15.99
N PRO A 61 -15.20 2.85 -15.24
CA PRO A 61 -14.12 3.68 -15.74
C PRO A 61 -12.90 2.82 -16.07
N SER A 62 -12.31 3.04 -17.24
CA SER A 62 -11.10 2.30 -17.63
C SER A 62 -9.92 2.70 -16.74
N VAL A 63 -8.99 1.76 -16.52
CA VAL A 63 -7.77 2.02 -15.73
C VAL A 63 -7.01 3.22 -16.30
N THR A 64 -6.85 3.31 -17.63
CA THR A 64 -6.18 4.44 -18.30
C THR A 64 -6.87 5.78 -18.05
N ALA A 65 -8.20 5.82 -18.03
CA ALA A 65 -8.94 7.05 -17.78
C ALA A 65 -8.79 7.49 -16.32
N LEU A 66 -8.85 6.56 -15.37
CA LEU A 66 -8.61 6.81 -13.95
C LEU A 66 -7.17 7.27 -13.69
N GLU A 67 -6.19 6.62 -14.30
CA GLU A 67 -4.79 6.98 -14.19
C GLU A 67 -4.53 8.39 -14.74
N THR A 68 -5.07 8.72 -15.92
CA THR A 68 -4.94 10.04 -16.53
C THR A 68 -5.54 11.13 -15.65
N LEU A 69 -6.74 10.90 -15.12
CA LEU A 69 -7.44 11.81 -14.23
C LEU A 69 -6.68 11.97 -12.90
N GLY A 70 -6.26 10.85 -12.30
CA GLY A 70 -5.48 10.81 -11.07
C GLY A 70 -4.16 11.56 -11.20
N ARG A 71 -3.47 11.39 -12.33
CA ARG A 71 -2.25 12.16 -12.64
C ARG A 71 -2.54 13.65 -12.68
N LYS A 72 -3.57 14.11 -13.39
CA LYS A 72 -3.93 15.55 -13.42
C LYS A 72 -4.19 16.10 -12.02
N MET A 73 -4.93 15.36 -11.21
CA MET A 73 -5.22 15.72 -9.82
C MET A 73 -3.97 15.75 -8.95
N PHE A 74 -3.05 14.81 -9.12
CA PHE A 74 -1.80 14.73 -8.35
C PHE A 74 -0.94 16.00 -8.46
N PHE A 75 -0.99 16.68 -9.61
CA PHE A 75 -0.26 17.93 -9.86
C PHE A 75 -1.11 19.20 -9.67
N ASP A 76 -2.40 19.08 -9.34
CA ASP A 76 -3.30 20.24 -9.23
C ASP A 76 -3.24 20.90 -7.85
N ALA A 77 -2.64 22.09 -7.78
CA ALA A 77 -2.53 22.86 -6.54
C ALA A 77 -3.88 23.42 -6.06
N ASN A 78 -4.88 23.54 -6.93
CA ASN A 78 -6.21 24.03 -6.58
C ASN A 78 -6.98 23.07 -5.68
N LEU A 79 -6.53 21.81 -5.58
CA LEU A 79 -7.09 20.83 -4.65
C LEU A 79 -6.76 21.16 -3.19
N SER A 80 -5.80 22.05 -2.91
CA SER A 80 -5.57 22.57 -1.56
C SER A 80 -6.40 23.81 -1.27
N ALA A 81 -6.77 24.01 -0.01
CA ALA A 81 -7.50 25.19 0.43
C ALA A 81 -6.71 26.50 0.26
N SER A 82 -5.38 26.42 0.18
CA SER A 82 -4.51 27.56 -0.14
C SER A 82 -4.40 27.84 -1.65
N GLY A 83 -4.78 26.87 -2.50
CA GLY A 83 -4.55 26.90 -3.95
C GLY A 83 -3.07 26.80 -4.34
N ARG A 84 -2.17 26.44 -3.40
CA ARG A 84 -0.71 26.52 -3.56
C ARG A 84 0.02 25.19 -3.36
N LEU A 85 -0.68 24.14 -2.93
CA LEU A 85 -0.10 22.83 -2.63
C LEU A 85 -0.82 21.74 -3.44
N SER A 86 -0.04 20.89 -4.12
CA SER A 86 -0.50 19.65 -4.74
C SER A 86 0.20 18.45 -4.12
N CYS A 87 -0.21 17.22 -4.46
CA CYS A 87 0.50 16.01 -4.03
C CYS A 87 1.98 16.08 -4.45
N ALA A 88 2.25 16.52 -5.68
CA ALA A 88 3.59 16.67 -6.23
C ALA A 88 4.47 17.73 -5.54
N SER A 89 3.89 18.65 -4.77
CA SER A 89 4.66 19.62 -3.98
C SER A 89 5.46 18.94 -2.85
N CYS A 90 4.93 17.85 -2.31
CA CYS A 90 5.58 17.04 -1.27
C CYS A 90 6.20 15.75 -1.84
N HIS A 91 5.67 15.25 -2.96
CA HIS A 91 6.07 14.01 -3.61
C HIS A 91 6.55 14.28 -5.04
N ASP A 92 7.77 14.79 -5.20
CA ASP A 92 8.34 15.17 -6.50
C ASP A 92 8.75 13.92 -7.30
N PRO A 93 8.23 13.70 -8.53
CA PRO A 93 8.62 12.57 -9.37
C PRO A 93 10.14 12.44 -9.59
N ARG A 94 10.87 13.56 -9.63
CA ARG A 94 12.34 13.59 -9.83
C ARG A 94 13.11 13.11 -8.59
N HIS A 95 12.44 13.00 -7.45
CA HIS A 95 12.99 12.53 -6.19
C HIS A 95 12.31 11.23 -5.75
N ALA A 96 11.99 10.37 -6.72
CA ALA A 96 11.29 9.11 -6.50
C ALA A 96 9.99 9.29 -5.71
N TYR A 97 9.21 10.34 -6.02
CA TYR A 97 7.99 10.71 -5.30
C TYR A 97 8.20 10.92 -3.79
N GLY A 98 9.41 11.30 -3.38
CA GLY A 98 9.72 11.85 -2.06
C GLY A 98 9.89 13.38 -2.10
N PRO A 99 10.20 14.01 -0.95
CA PRO A 99 10.41 15.45 -0.90
C PRO A 99 11.70 15.86 -1.63
N ALA A 100 11.61 16.92 -2.43
CA ALA A 100 12.75 17.50 -3.17
C ALA A 100 13.66 18.41 -2.32
N ASN A 101 13.34 18.58 -1.04
CA ASN A 101 14.00 19.49 -0.12
C ASN A 101 14.42 18.78 1.17
N GLY A 102 15.22 19.49 1.99
CA GLY A 102 15.72 18.99 3.27
C GLY A 102 14.85 19.33 4.49
N LEU A 103 13.57 19.69 4.30
CA LEU A 103 12.69 20.01 5.42
C LEU A 103 12.31 18.72 6.17
N ALA A 104 12.49 18.71 7.49
CA ALA A 104 12.14 17.57 8.34
C ALA A 104 10.67 17.15 8.16
N VAL A 105 9.77 18.14 8.06
CA VAL A 105 8.35 17.98 7.70
C VAL A 105 7.96 19.06 6.70
N GLN A 106 7.04 18.76 5.79
CA GLN A 106 6.63 19.72 4.76
C GLN A 106 5.67 20.77 5.34
N LEU A 107 5.60 21.92 4.66
CA LEU A 107 4.71 23.01 5.04
C LEU A 107 3.43 22.98 4.22
N GLY A 108 2.30 23.20 4.89
CA GLY A 108 0.97 23.29 4.30
C GLY A 108 0.08 24.26 5.08
N GLY A 109 -1.22 23.98 5.11
CA GLY A 109 -2.21 24.87 5.70
C GLY A 109 -2.69 25.95 4.73
N HIS A 110 -3.69 26.72 5.17
CA HIS A 110 -4.29 27.79 4.37
C HIS A 110 -3.29 28.86 3.90
N ASP A 111 -2.20 29.08 4.63
CA ASP A 111 -1.19 30.11 4.35
C ASP A 111 0.21 29.55 4.03
N MET A 112 0.35 28.22 3.94
CA MET A 112 1.62 27.50 3.72
C MET A 112 2.63 27.63 4.87
N ARG A 113 2.17 27.81 6.11
CA ARG A 113 3.04 27.93 7.30
C ARG A 113 2.90 26.80 8.31
N ALA A 114 1.87 25.96 8.20
CA ALA A 114 1.66 24.86 9.13
C ALA A 114 2.63 23.72 8.82
N GLN A 115 3.27 23.15 9.85
CA GLN A 115 4.14 21.99 9.71
C GLN A 115 3.32 20.70 9.73
N GLY A 116 3.52 19.84 8.72
CA GLY A 116 2.99 18.48 8.73
C GLY A 116 3.51 17.67 9.93
N PRO A 117 2.79 16.61 10.33
CA PRO A 117 3.11 15.90 11.57
C PRO A 117 4.34 14.99 11.48
N ARG A 118 4.70 14.55 10.27
CA ARG A 118 5.78 13.58 10.00
C ARG A 118 6.53 13.89 8.71
N ALA A 119 7.73 13.34 8.59
CA ALA A 119 8.52 13.40 7.37
C ALA A 119 7.81 12.66 6.23
N VAL A 120 7.90 13.21 5.02
CA VAL A 120 7.21 12.64 3.86
C VAL A 120 7.99 11.43 3.31
N PRO A 121 7.35 10.24 3.22
CA PRO A 121 7.97 9.06 2.60
C PRO A 121 7.95 9.17 1.06
N SER A 122 8.73 8.30 0.40
CA SER A 122 8.54 8.08 -1.04
C SER A 122 7.21 7.36 -1.30
N LEU A 123 6.53 7.67 -2.40
CA LEU A 123 5.35 6.92 -2.84
C LEU A 123 5.69 5.71 -3.73
N ARG A 124 6.97 5.50 -4.04
CA ARG A 124 7.38 4.33 -4.83
C ARG A 124 7.31 3.06 -4.00
N TYR A 125 7.04 1.95 -4.69
CA TYR A 125 7.02 0.58 -4.16
C TYR A 125 5.97 0.33 -3.07
N LEU A 126 4.85 1.06 -3.10
CA LEU A 126 3.76 0.89 -2.14
C LEU A 126 2.68 -0.11 -2.59
N GLN A 127 2.73 -0.61 -3.83
CA GLN A 127 1.72 -1.51 -4.41
C GLN A 127 1.64 -2.90 -3.75
N THR A 128 2.66 -3.27 -2.97
CA THR A 128 2.73 -4.56 -2.27
C THR A 128 2.55 -4.43 -0.76
N VAL A 129 2.26 -3.23 -0.26
CA VAL A 129 1.94 -3.04 1.16
C VAL A 129 0.69 -3.88 1.48
N PRO A 130 0.78 -4.85 2.40
CA PRO A 130 -0.38 -5.64 2.76
C PRO A 130 -1.39 -4.80 3.55
N LEU A 131 -2.63 -5.29 3.63
CA LEU A 131 -3.59 -4.75 4.59
C LEU A 131 -3.03 -4.83 6.00
N PHE A 132 -3.40 -3.89 6.86
CA PHE A 132 -2.97 -3.94 8.24
C PHE A 132 -3.53 -5.17 8.95
N THR A 133 -2.68 -5.90 9.66
CA THR A 133 -3.04 -6.97 10.59
C THR A 133 -2.16 -6.86 11.83
N GLU A 134 -2.68 -7.22 13.01
CA GLU A 134 -1.89 -7.33 14.25
C GLU A 134 -1.06 -8.62 14.31
N HIS A 135 -1.43 -9.61 13.48
CA HIS A 135 -0.78 -10.92 13.39
C HIS A 135 -0.48 -11.23 11.93
N PHE A 136 0.80 -11.26 11.56
CA PHE A 136 1.25 -11.48 10.20
C PHE A 136 2.16 -12.69 10.13
N HIS A 137 1.86 -13.60 9.22
CA HIS A 137 2.67 -14.78 8.95
C HIS A 137 3.27 -14.62 7.57
N ASP A 138 4.59 -14.42 7.52
CA ASP A 138 5.28 -14.16 6.27
C ASP A 138 5.55 -15.49 5.55
N GLU A 139 4.75 -15.74 4.53
CA GLU A 139 4.96 -16.86 3.65
C GLU A 139 6.37 -16.88 3.03
N ASP A 140 6.93 -15.74 2.62
CA ASP A 140 8.22 -15.69 1.93
C ASP A 140 9.42 -16.05 2.84
N VAL A 141 9.27 -15.93 4.16
CA VAL A 141 10.34 -16.14 5.13
C VAL A 141 10.07 -17.36 6.01
N ASP A 142 9.01 -17.32 6.82
CA ASP A 142 8.60 -18.37 7.76
C ASP A 142 7.14 -18.12 8.19
N ASP A 143 6.21 -18.95 7.70
CA ASP A 143 4.78 -18.83 8.01
C ASP A 143 4.42 -19.38 9.40
N SER A 144 5.37 -20.00 10.11
CA SER A 144 5.18 -20.53 11.47
C SER A 144 5.40 -19.47 12.55
N VAL A 145 6.02 -18.34 12.21
CA VAL A 145 6.31 -17.24 13.12
C VAL A 145 5.32 -16.11 12.90
N ASP A 146 4.74 -15.61 13.99
CA ASP A 146 3.97 -14.37 13.98
C ASP A 146 4.96 -13.18 14.01
N ALA A 147 5.05 -12.45 12.91
CA ALA A 147 5.84 -11.24 12.76
C ALA A 147 5.22 -10.03 13.48
N GLY A 148 4.01 -10.18 14.04
CA GLY A 148 3.28 -9.14 14.74
C GLY A 148 2.59 -8.16 13.79
N PRO A 149 2.39 -6.89 14.21
CA PRO A 149 1.69 -5.92 13.40
C PRO A 149 2.46 -5.62 12.11
N THR A 150 1.74 -5.66 10.97
CA THR A 150 2.31 -5.47 9.62
C THR A 150 1.29 -4.83 8.70
N GLY A 151 1.77 -4.06 7.71
CA GLY A 151 0.93 -3.51 6.65
C GLY A 151 0.27 -2.18 6.99
N GLY A 152 -0.70 -1.78 6.16
CA GLY A 152 -1.32 -0.45 6.22
C GLY A 152 -0.39 0.65 5.71
N PHE A 153 -0.98 1.72 5.21
CA PHE A 153 -0.29 2.89 4.65
C PHE A 153 0.01 3.94 5.72
N THR A 154 0.89 4.89 5.37
CA THR A 154 1.50 5.88 6.27
C THR A 154 2.51 5.27 7.26
N TRP A 155 3.07 6.08 8.17
CA TRP A 155 4.04 5.62 9.17
C TRP A 155 3.44 4.81 10.32
N ASP A 156 2.13 4.92 10.57
CA ASP A 156 1.42 4.23 11.67
C ASP A 156 0.34 3.25 11.18
N GLY A 157 0.26 3.01 9.86
CA GLY A 157 -0.67 2.03 9.30
C GLY A 157 -2.13 2.42 9.32
N ARG A 158 -2.47 3.67 9.65
CA ARG A 158 -3.87 4.09 9.87
C ARG A 158 -4.76 4.11 8.63
N ALA A 159 -4.21 3.87 7.43
CA ALA A 159 -4.96 3.79 6.19
C ALA A 159 -4.85 2.37 5.62
N ALA A 160 -5.98 1.75 5.29
CA ALA A 160 -6.01 0.38 4.76
C ALA A 160 -5.73 0.32 3.24
N SER A 161 -5.87 1.44 2.54
CA SER A 161 -5.69 1.54 1.08
C SER A 161 -5.02 2.87 0.68
N LEU A 162 -4.61 2.98 -0.59
CA LEU A 162 -4.09 4.25 -1.12
C LEU A 162 -5.20 5.31 -1.27
N HIS A 163 -6.45 4.96 -1.56
CA HIS A 163 -7.53 5.95 -1.58
C HIS A 163 -7.87 6.46 -0.17
N GLU A 164 -7.83 5.60 0.85
CA GLU A 164 -7.95 6.04 2.25
C GLU A 164 -6.77 6.92 2.64
N GLN A 165 -5.56 6.56 2.20
CA GLN A 165 -4.38 7.39 2.42
C GLN A 165 -4.51 8.75 1.72
N ALA A 166 -5.01 8.80 0.48
CA ALA A 166 -5.18 10.03 -0.30
C ALA A 166 -6.20 10.99 0.33
N ARG A 167 -7.18 10.48 1.08
CA ARG A 167 -8.11 11.30 1.86
C ARG A 167 -7.40 12.14 2.92
N ILE A 168 -6.36 11.61 3.55
CA ILE A 168 -5.67 12.24 4.68
C ILE A 168 -5.11 13.62 4.30
N PRO A 169 -4.20 13.77 3.30
CA PRO A 169 -3.60 15.06 3.01
C PRO A 169 -4.58 16.07 2.46
N LEU A 170 -5.60 15.62 1.73
CA LEU A 170 -6.66 16.49 1.23
C LEU A 170 -7.38 17.23 2.37
N LEU A 171 -7.56 16.59 3.53
CA LEU A 171 -8.33 17.12 4.66
C LEU A 171 -7.47 17.57 5.86
N ALA A 172 -6.21 17.14 5.95
CA ALA A 172 -5.35 17.47 7.07
C ALA A 172 -5.04 18.98 7.10
N ALA A 173 -5.33 19.61 8.24
CA ALA A 173 -5.22 21.07 8.42
C ALA A 173 -3.79 21.61 8.23
N ALA A 174 -2.77 20.78 8.51
CA ALA A 174 -1.37 21.13 8.31
C ALA A 174 -0.82 20.79 6.91
N GLU A 175 -1.64 20.18 6.05
CA GLU A 175 -1.27 19.74 4.70
C GLU A 175 -2.10 20.51 3.66
N MET A 176 -3.05 19.89 2.97
CA MET A 176 -3.86 20.60 1.95
C MET A 176 -5.04 21.36 2.52
N ALA A 177 -5.38 21.14 3.80
CA ALA A 177 -6.23 21.99 4.64
C ALA A 177 -7.66 22.25 4.15
N ASN A 178 -8.25 21.36 3.35
CA ASN A 178 -9.68 21.45 3.07
C ASN A 178 -10.46 21.05 4.32
N SER A 179 -11.47 21.84 4.70
CA SER A 179 -12.24 21.57 5.92
C SER A 179 -13.15 20.36 5.81
N ASN A 180 -13.49 19.93 4.59
CA ASN A 180 -14.37 18.79 4.33
C ASN A 180 -14.27 18.34 2.85
N PRO A 181 -14.77 17.13 2.53
CA PRO A 181 -14.86 16.61 1.15
C PRO A 181 -15.49 17.56 0.12
N ALA A 182 -16.52 18.33 0.51
CA ALA A 182 -17.22 19.22 -0.40
C ALA A 182 -16.34 20.37 -0.93
N GLN A 183 -15.36 20.84 -0.16
CA GLN A 183 -14.41 21.85 -0.65
C GLN A 183 -13.50 21.31 -1.76
N VAL A 184 -13.03 20.07 -1.61
CA VAL A 184 -12.23 19.38 -2.64
C VAL A 184 -13.07 19.17 -3.90
N VAL A 185 -14.32 18.70 -3.75
CA VAL A 185 -15.24 18.54 -4.88
C VAL A 185 -15.53 19.87 -5.57
N ALA A 186 -15.67 20.96 -4.82
CA ALA A 186 -15.83 22.29 -5.40
C ALA A 186 -14.58 22.75 -6.18
N ALA A 187 -13.37 22.39 -5.73
CA ALA A 187 -12.15 22.61 -6.48
C ALA A 187 -12.11 21.82 -7.79
N ILE A 188 -12.48 20.53 -7.75
CA ILE A 188 -12.61 19.68 -8.94
C ILE A 188 -13.63 20.28 -9.92
N LYS A 189 -14.78 20.77 -9.44
CA LYS A 189 -15.81 21.42 -10.29
C LYS A 189 -15.30 22.67 -11.03
N ARG A 190 -14.25 23.33 -10.51
CA ARG A 190 -13.61 24.50 -11.14
C ARG A 190 -12.38 24.14 -11.97
N SER A 191 -11.97 22.88 -11.98
CA SER A 191 -10.75 22.45 -12.65
C SER A 191 -10.95 22.34 -14.16
N VAL A 192 -9.83 22.32 -14.90
CA VAL A 192 -9.84 22.08 -16.35
C VAL A 192 -10.23 20.65 -16.72
N TYR A 193 -10.19 19.71 -15.77
CA TYR A 193 -10.48 18.30 -15.97
C TYR A 193 -11.88 17.89 -15.47
N VAL A 194 -12.74 18.84 -15.07
CA VAL A 194 -14.12 18.53 -14.64
C VAL A 194 -14.91 17.75 -15.69
N GLY A 195 -14.72 18.05 -16.97
CA GLY A 195 -15.37 17.33 -18.07
C GLY A 195 -14.96 15.86 -18.14
N GLU A 196 -13.66 15.58 -17.97
CA GLU A 196 -13.14 14.21 -17.91
C GLU A 196 -13.61 13.50 -16.65
N PHE A 197 -13.66 14.19 -15.51
CA PHE A 197 -14.19 13.65 -14.26
C PHE A 197 -15.64 13.15 -14.44
N SER A 198 -16.50 13.97 -15.07
CA SER A 198 -17.88 13.59 -15.41
C SER A 198 -17.97 12.46 -16.44
N GLN A 199 -17.02 12.36 -17.37
CA GLN A 199 -16.98 11.25 -18.33
C GLN A 199 -16.60 9.93 -17.65
N VAL A 200 -15.67 9.97 -16.70
CA VAL A 200 -15.17 8.80 -15.97
C VAL A 200 -16.19 8.28 -14.96
N PHE A 201 -16.83 9.18 -14.19
CA PHE A 201 -17.69 8.78 -13.07
C PHE A 201 -19.19 9.05 -13.30
N GLY A 202 -19.56 9.60 -14.46
CA GLY A 202 -20.93 10.01 -14.78
C GLY A 202 -21.21 11.46 -14.38
N VAL A 203 -22.07 12.14 -15.15
CA VAL A 203 -22.42 13.56 -14.94
C VAL A 203 -23.09 13.82 -13.59
N ASP A 204 -23.78 12.82 -13.05
CA ASP A 204 -24.49 12.91 -11.77
C ASP A 204 -23.58 12.70 -10.56
N ILE A 205 -22.30 12.35 -10.75
CA ILE A 205 -21.34 12.13 -9.65
C ILE A 205 -21.28 13.33 -8.69
N PHE A 206 -21.47 14.53 -9.24
CA PHE A 206 -21.40 15.79 -8.52
C PHE A 206 -22.65 16.15 -7.71
N GLN A 207 -23.70 15.32 -7.76
CA GLN A 207 -24.88 15.43 -6.90
C GLN A 207 -24.59 14.93 -5.47
N ASP A 208 -23.58 14.07 -5.30
CA ASP A 208 -23.11 13.57 -4.01
C ASP A 208 -21.63 13.91 -3.82
N ASN A 209 -21.34 14.83 -2.88
CA ASN A 209 -19.97 15.25 -2.61
C ASN A 209 -19.12 14.12 -2.00
N GLU A 210 -19.69 13.21 -1.23
CA GLU A 210 -18.91 12.10 -0.65
C GLU A 210 -18.56 11.08 -1.73
N ALA A 211 -19.50 10.76 -2.61
CA ALA A 211 -19.25 9.89 -3.77
C ALA A 211 -18.20 10.49 -4.72
N ALA A 212 -18.32 11.79 -5.06
CA ALA A 212 -17.33 12.48 -5.88
C ALA A 212 -15.95 12.54 -5.22
N PHE A 213 -15.90 12.77 -3.90
CA PHE A 213 -14.64 12.78 -3.16
C PHE A 213 -13.99 11.39 -3.11
N LYS A 214 -14.78 10.33 -2.89
CA LYS A 214 -14.28 8.95 -2.97
C LYS A 214 -13.76 8.62 -4.36
N ALA A 215 -14.48 8.99 -5.41
CA ALA A 215 -14.06 8.82 -6.80
C ALA A 215 -12.73 9.53 -7.10
N ALA A 216 -12.55 10.75 -6.60
CA ALA A 216 -11.29 11.48 -6.65
C ALA A 216 -10.14 10.72 -5.97
N CYS A 217 -10.36 10.19 -4.76
CA CYS A 217 -9.36 9.39 -4.06
C CYS A 217 -9.03 8.08 -4.80
N THR A 218 -10.02 7.42 -5.42
CA THR A 218 -9.81 6.24 -6.25
C THR A 218 -8.98 6.56 -7.50
N ALA A 219 -9.21 7.68 -8.18
CA ALA A 219 -8.38 8.08 -9.31
C ALA A 219 -6.92 8.31 -8.89
N LEU A 220 -6.69 8.98 -7.75
CA LEU A 220 -5.36 9.18 -7.17
C LEU A 220 -4.67 7.86 -6.80
N GLU A 221 -5.41 6.88 -6.26
CA GLU A 221 -4.89 5.53 -6.02
C GLU A 221 -4.48 4.84 -7.32
N VAL A 222 -5.36 4.82 -8.32
CA VAL A 222 -5.07 4.14 -9.59
C VAL A 222 -3.86 4.73 -10.29
N PHE A 223 -3.68 6.05 -10.23
CA PHE A 223 -2.44 6.68 -10.72
C PHE A 223 -1.18 6.17 -10.00
N GLN A 224 -1.24 5.99 -8.69
CA GLN A 224 -0.12 5.45 -7.89
C GLN A 224 0.13 3.94 -8.12
N GLN A 225 -0.74 3.27 -8.88
CA GLN A 225 -0.56 1.90 -9.37
C GLN A 225 0.04 1.87 -10.79
N ASN A 226 0.57 2.98 -11.32
CA ASN A 226 1.30 2.94 -12.59
C ASN A 226 2.69 2.29 -12.37
N PRO A 227 3.01 1.17 -13.04
CA PRO A 227 4.27 0.44 -12.85
C PRO A 227 5.51 1.24 -13.29
N GLU A 228 5.42 2.01 -14.37
CA GLU A 228 6.54 2.77 -14.91
C GLU A 228 6.96 3.90 -13.97
N GLU A 229 6.01 4.48 -13.24
CA GLU A 229 6.26 5.63 -12.38
C GLU A 229 6.56 5.26 -10.92
N PHE A 230 5.84 4.26 -10.38
CA PHE A 230 5.84 3.97 -8.95
C PHE A 230 6.61 2.71 -8.56
N TYR A 231 6.78 1.73 -9.45
CA TYR A 231 7.55 0.51 -9.14
C TYR A 231 8.29 -0.03 -10.37
N PRO A 232 9.22 0.76 -10.94
CA PRO A 232 9.86 0.41 -12.21
C PRO A 232 10.93 -0.68 -12.09
N TYR A 233 11.49 -0.91 -10.89
CA TYR A 233 12.57 -1.89 -10.63
C TYR A 233 13.78 -1.70 -11.56
N THR A 234 14.25 -0.46 -11.65
CA THR A 234 15.29 -0.01 -12.58
C THR A 234 16.62 0.34 -11.89
N SER A 235 16.81 -0.12 -10.66
CA SER A 235 18.04 0.15 -9.92
C SER A 235 19.20 -0.73 -10.37
N LYS A 236 20.44 -0.35 -10.01
CA LYS A 236 21.62 -1.18 -10.25
C LYS A 236 21.49 -2.53 -9.56
N TYR A 237 20.87 -2.56 -8.37
CA TYR A 237 20.63 -3.80 -7.65
C TYR A 237 19.66 -4.71 -8.40
N ASP A 238 18.60 -4.16 -8.99
CA ASP A 238 17.66 -4.95 -9.80
C ASP A 238 18.38 -5.57 -11.02
N ALA A 239 19.24 -4.81 -11.69
CA ALA A 239 20.08 -5.32 -12.78
C ALA A 239 21.07 -6.40 -12.30
N PHE A 240 21.62 -6.26 -11.10
CA PHE A 240 22.46 -7.29 -10.47
C PHE A 240 21.67 -8.58 -10.19
N LEU A 241 20.44 -8.48 -9.66
CA LEU A 241 19.56 -9.63 -9.43
C LEU A 241 19.15 -10.34 -10.73
N ARG A 242 19.09 -9.61 -11.86
CA ARG A 242 18.88 -10.17 -13.20
C ARG A 242 20.16 -10.73 -13.84
N GLY A 243 21.33 -10.54 -13.25
CA GLY A 243 22.61 -10.96 -13.81
C GLY A 243 23.12 -10.08 -14.96
N GLU A 244 22.55 -8.88 -15.13
CA GLU A 244 22.89 -7.92 -16.19
C GLU A 244 24.13 -7.09 -15.85
N THR A 245 24.48 -7.00 -14.57
CA THR A 245 25.64 -6.26 -14.08
C THR A 245 26.25 -6.91 -12.84
N LYS A 246 27.40 -6.40 -12.39
CA LYS A 246 28.05 -6.82 -11.14
C LYS A 246 28.11 -5.64 -10.18
N LEU A 247 27.95 -5.94 -8.89
CA LEU A 247 28.33 -5.03 -7.83
C LEU A 247 29.86 -4.87 -7.83
N SER A 248 30.33 -3.65 -7.58
CA SER A 248 31.73 -3.41 -7.24
C SER A 248 32.07 -4.13 -5.94
N ARG A 249 33.37 -4.29 -5.65
CA ARG A 249 33.83 -4.92 -4.39
C ARG A 249 33.24 -4.21 -3.15
N ARG A 250 33.07 -2.89 -3.23
CA ARG A 250 32.54 -2.07 -2.13
C ARG A 250 31.04 -2.28 -1.94
N GLU A 251 30.28 -2.27 -3.02
CA GLU A 251 28.82 -2.52 -2.98
C GLU A 251 28.52 -3.95 -2.55
N ALA A 252 29.30 -4.93 -3.02
CA ALA A 252 29.15 -6.33 -2.61
C ALA A 252 29.45 -6.52 -1.11
N HIS A 253 30.55 -5.95 -0.62
CA HIS A 253 30.86 -5.98 0.82
C HIS A 253 29.80 -5.25 1.65
N GLY A 254 29.24 -4.16 1.14
CA GLY A 254 28.11 -3.46 1.76
C GLY A 254 26.86 -4.34 1.88
N LEU A 255 26.53 -5.12 0.84
CA LEU A 255 25.45 -6.09 0.87
C LEU A 255 25.70 -7.21 1.88
N ASP A 256 26.94 -7.73 1.95
CA ASP A 256 27.31 -8.77 2.92
C ASP A 256 27.10 -8.26 4.37
N LEU A 257 27.57 -7.04 4.68
CA LEU A 257 27.39 -6.41 5.98
C LEU A 257 25.93 -6.09 6.31
N PHE A 258 25.15 -5.72 5.31
CA PHE A 258 23.71 -5.45 5.44
C PHE A 258 22.95 -6.73 5.84
N ASN A 259 23.37 -7.88 5.31
CA ASN A 259 22.75 -9.18 5.57
C ASN A 259 23.30 -9.90 6.81
N ASP A 260 24.50 -9.57 7.27
CA ASP A 260 25.15 -10.25 8.39
C ASP A 260 24.45 -9.95 9.73
N PRO A 261 23.84 -10.96 10.39
CA PRO A 261 23.11 -10.78 11.65
C PRO A 261 23.99 -10.38 12.84
N GLN A 262 25.31 -10.57 12.76
CA GLN A 262 26.26 -10.18 13.80
C GLN A 262 26.84 -8.77 13.56
N LYS A 263 26.48 -8.14 12.44
CA LYS A 263 27.01 -6.85 12.00
C LYS A 263 25.87 -5.85 11.81
N GLY A 264 25.45 -5.62 10.56
CA GLY A 264 24.40 -4.67 10.24
C GLY A 264 23.02 -5.18 10.59
N ASN A 265 22.79 -6.49 10.44
CA ASN A 265 21.50 -7.17 10.65
C ASN A 265 20.31 -6.45 9.99
N CYS A 266 20.57 -5.63 8.96
CA CYS A 266 19.57 -4.74 8.38
C CYS A 266 18.49 -5.55 7.67
N ALA A 267 18.87 -6.67 7.08
CA ALA A 267 17.98 -7.59 6.38
C ALA A 267 16.90 -8.25 7.25
N SER A 268 17.04 -8.20 8.59
CA SER A 268 16.01 -8.71 9.51
C SER A 268 14.69 -7.94 9.42
N CYS A 269 14.75 -6.63 9.16
CA CYS A 269 13.57 -5.78 8.91
C CYS A 269 13.49 -5.29 7.45
N HIS A 270 14.63 -5.27 6.74
CA HIS A 270 14.72 -4.80 5.36
C HIS A 270 15.20 -5.91 4.42
N PRO A 271 14.43 -6.98 4.17
CA PRO A 271 14.87 -8.12 3.37
C PRO A 271 15.41 -7.71 2.00
N SER A 272 16.59 -8.22 1.64
CA SER A 272 17.25 -7.93 0.36
C SER A 272 17.21 -9.10 -0.63
N ALA A 273 16.75 -10.27 -0.21
CA ALA A 273 16.69 -11.44 -1.07
C ALA A 273 15.49 -11.37 -2.03
N LEU A 274 15.54 -12.10 -3.14
CA LEU A 274 14.34 -12.33 -3.94
C LEU A 274 13.30 -13.08 -3.10
N GLY A 275 12.05 -12.62 -3.11
CA GLY A 275 10.93 -13.33 -2.48
C GLY A 275 10.51 -14.58 -3.26
N ARG A 276 9.43 -15.26 -2.84
CA ARG A 276 8.87 -16.38 -3.62
C ARG A 276 8.56 -15.90 -5.05
N ASN A 277 8.62 -16.83 -6.01
CA ASN A 277 8.44 -16.55 -7.44
C ASN A 277 9.43 -15.52 -8.05
N ARG A 278 10.59 -15.30 -7.41
CA ARG A 278 11.60 -14.33 -7.83
C ARG A 278 11.12 -12.88 -7.81
N ALA A 279 10.17 -12.57 -6.91
CA ALA A 279 9.76 -11.18 -6.68
C ALA A 279 10.94 -10.34 -6.20
N PHE A 280 11.08 -9.13 -6.75
CA PHE A 280 12.15 -8.23 -6.30
C PHE A 280 11.87 -7.70 -4.89
N PRO A 281 12.89 -7.64 -4.01
CA PRO A 281 12.72 -7.16 -2.63
C PRO A 281 12.33 -5.69 -2.62
N ASN A 282 11.40 -5.31 -1.74
CA ASN A 282 11.12 -3.90 -1.45
C ASN A 282 11.97 -3.34 -0.30
N PHE A 283 12.86 -4.16 0.28
CA PHE A 283 13.70 -3.74 1.41
C PHE A 283 12.88 -3.25 2.59
N THR A 284 11.80 -3.96 2.88
CA THR A 284 10.94 -3.78 4.05
C THR A 284 10.10 -5.05 4.19
N ASP A 285 9.88 -5.46 5.43
CA ASP A 285 8.90 -6.47 5.85
C ASP A 285 7.49 -5.88 6.06
N PHE A 286 7.36 -4.55 5.94
CA PHE A 286 6.18 -3.76 6.31
C PHE A 286 5.73 -3.90 7.78
N GLY A 287 6.58 -4.48 8.63
CA GLY A 287 6.36 -4.63 10.06
C GLY A 287 6.52 -3.31 10.79
N TYR A 288 6.28 -3.33 12.11
CA TYR A 288 6.33 -2.15 12.96
C TYR A 288 7.37 -2.32 14.07
N ILE A 289 8.23 -1.32 14.21
CA ILE A 289 9.37 -1.38 15.13
C ILE A 289 9.62 -0.04 15.82
N ALA A 290 10.02 -0.08 17.09
CA ALA A 290 10.54 1.07 17.82
C ALA A 290 12.06 0.97 17.88
N ILE A 291 12.77 1.87 17.20
CA ILE A 291 14.24 1.91 17.23
C ILE A 291 14.80 3.06 18.09
N GLY A 292 13.93 3.87 18.68
CA GLY A 292 14.32 4.97 19.59
C GLY A 292 15.03 6.12 18.89
N VAL A 293 14.58 6.54 17.70
CA VAL A 293 15.09 7.73 16.99
C VAL A 293 15.00 8.97 17.91
N PRO A 294 16.00 9.86 17.95
CA PRO A 294 15.98 11.01 18.85
C PRO A 294 14.92 12.04 18.47
N ARG A 295 14.49 12.82 19.47
CA ARG A 295 13.47 13.85 19.33
C ARG A 295 13.93 14.97 18.42
N ASN A 296 13.18 15.22 17.35
CA ASN A 296 13.41 16.37 16.50
C ASN A 296 12.85 17.65 17.14
N ARG A 297 13.70 18.38 17.87
CA ARG A 297 13.32 19.64 18.55
C ARG A 297 13.08 20.82 17.61
N GLN A 298 13.29 20.66 16.29
CA GLN A 298 12.94 21.69 15.30
C GLN A 298 11.46 21.63 14.90
N LEU A 299 10.74 20.56 15.26
CA LEU A 299 9.31 20.43 14.99
C LEU A 299 8.49 21.24 16.00
N GLN A 300 7.54 22.03 15.51
CA GLN A 300 6.69 22.88 16.32
C GLN A 300 5.86 22.08 17.33
N ALA A 301 5.38 20.89 16.96
CA ALA A 301 4.64 20.02 17.87
C ALA A 301 5.50 19.62 19.09
N ASN A 302 6.82 19.49 18.91
CA ASN A 302 7.74 19.11 19.97
C ASN A 302 8.13 20.26 20.91
N ALA A 303 7.62 21.47 20.67
CA ALA A 303 7.72 22.58 21.62
C ALA A 303 6.87 22.32 22.88
N ASP A 304 5.81 21.53 22.75
CA ASP A 304 5.14 20.92 23.90
C ASP A 304 5.99 19.71 24.37
N PRO A 305 6.55 19.74 25.60
CA PRO A 305 7.35 18.64 26.12
C PRO A 305 6.52 17.38 26.40
N ASP A 306 5.19 17.50 26.55
CA ASP A 306 4.30 16.36 26.82
C ASP A 306 3.77 15.71 25.53
N TYR A 307 3.98 16.35 24.38
CA TYR A 307 3.63 15.78 23.08
C TYR A 307 4.61 14.69 22.64
N PHE A 308 4.08 13.51 22.33
CA PHE A 308 4.83 12.41 21.71
C PHE A 308 4.03 11.84 20.54
N ASP A 309 4.70 11.63 19.42
CA ASP A 309 4.17 10.79 18.36
C ASP A 309 4.44 9.33 18.72
N LEU A 310 3.39 8.60 19.09
CA LEU A 310 3.50 7.22 19.55
C LEU A 310 3.32 6.21 18.40
N GLY A 311 3.32 6.67 17.15
CA GLY A 311 3.22 5.81 15.97
C GLY A 311 1.92 5.01 15.94
N LEU A 312 2.06 3.69 15.96
CA LEU A 312 0.97 2.73 15.80
C LEU A 312 -0.15 2.87 16.85
N CYS A 313 0.16 3.34 18.07
CA CYS A 313 -0.85 3.58 19.12
C CYS A 313 -1.37 5.03 19.16
N GLY A 314 -0.98 5.90 18.23
CA GLY A 314 -1.49 7.28 18.14
C GLY A 314 -0.38 8.34 18.06
N PRO A 315 -0.74 9.65 18.08
CA PRO A 315 -2.09 10.19 18.24
C PRO A 315 -2.91 10.19 16.94
N PHE A 316 -2.31 9.89 15.79
CA PHE A 316 -3.02 9.96 14.50
C PHE A 316 -3.82 8.70 14.19
N ARG A 317 -3.40 7.56 14.74
CA ARG A 317 -4.16 6.31 14.72
C ARG A 317 -5.01 6.19 15.99
N GLN A 318 -6.28 5.83 15.85
CA GLN A 318 -7.27 5.90 16.95
C GLN A 318 -7.83 4.53 17.34
N ASP A 319 -7.91 3.60 16.39
CA ASP A 319 -8.40 2.22 16.59
C ASP A 319 -7.50 1.38 17.49
N LEU A 320 -6.22 1.78 17.65
CA LEU A 320 -5.23 1.10 18.51
C LEU A 320 -4.78 1.93 19.71
N ALA A 321 -5.48 3.02 20.06
CA ALA A 321 -5.04 3.95 21.09
C ALA A 321 -4.86 3.32 22.48
N ASP A 322 -5.71 2.34 22.81
CA ASP A 322 -5.66 1.61 24.09
C ASP A 322 -4.63 0.46 24.10
N GLN A 323 -3.98 0.20 22.96
CA GLN A 323 -3.05 -0.92 22.81
C GLN A 323 -1.62 -0.48 23.13
N SER A 324 -1.34 -0.30 24.43
CA SER A 324 -0.07 0.29 24.89
C SER A 324 1.17 -0.42 24.34
N ARG A 325 1.12 -1.73 24.10
CA ARG A 325 2.21 -2.54 23.50
C ARG A 325 2.67 -2.05 22.13
N TYR A 326 1.87 -1.24 21.45
CA TYR A 326 2.18 -0.68 20.12
C TYR A 326 2.76 0.74 20.17
N CYS A 327 2.86 1.34 21.35
CA CYS A 327 3.35 2.70 21.47
C CYS A 327 4.85 2.80 21.18
N GLY A 328 5.20 3.71 20.27
CA GLY A 328 6.54 3.95 19.75
C GLY A 328 6.87 3.16 18.48
N LEU A 329 5.99 2.26 18.03
CA LEU A 329 6.22 1.47 16.83
C LEU A 329 5.84 2.26 15.57
N PHE A 330 6.73 2.27 14.58
CA PHE A 330 6.48 2.84 13.27
C PHE A 330 6.77 1.80 12.18
N ARG A 331 6.07 1.90 11.06
CA ARG A 331 6.22 0.98 9.94
C ARG A 331 7.64 1.06 9.37
N THR A 332 8.28 -0.08 9.15
CA THR A 332 9.56 -0.19 8.47
C THR A 332 9.42 0.34 7.02
N PRO A 333 10.13 1.41 6.62
CA PRO A 333 10.00 1.96 5.27
C PRO A 333 10.80 1.13 4.26
N SER A 334 10.37 1.11 3.00
CA SER A 334 11.21 0.61 1.89
C SER A 334 12.52 1.41 1.81
N LEU A 335 13.64 0.71 1.58
CA LEU A 335 14.93 1.35 1.29
C LEU A 335 15.18 1.60 -0.20
N ARG A 336 14.24 1.27 -1.09
CA ARG A 336 14.36 1.64 -2.50
C ARG A 336 14.37 3.16 -2.64
N ASN A 337 15.28 3.69 -3.45
CA ASN A 337 15.54 5.13 -3.60
C ASN A 337 15.94 5.85 -2.29
N VAL A 338 16.36 5.14 -1.23
CA VAL A 338 16.71 5.79 0.05
C VAL A 338 17.84 6.82 -0.09
N ALA A 339 18.75 6.61 -1.04
CA ALA A 339 19.88 7.50 -1.28
C ALA A 339 19.51 8.80 -2.01
N THR A 340 18.28 8.95 -2.53
CA THR A 340 17.81 10.21 -3.13
C THR A 340 17.21 11.16 -2.08
N ARG A 341 16.99 10.67 -0.86
CA ARG A 341 16.36 11.42 0.23
C ARG A 341 17.32 12.39 0.91
N GLN A 342 16.76 13.50 1.38
CA GLN A 342 17.47 14.51 2.18
C GLN A 342 17.05 14.53 3.65
N VAL A 343 16.03 13.75 4.03
CA VAL A 343 15.50 13.62 5.39
C VAL A 343 15.09 12.19 5.70
N PHE A 344 15.38 11.74 6.92
CA PHE A 344 15.27 10.33 7.33
C PHE A 344 14.51 10.18 8.65
N PHE A 345 13.92 8.99 8.82
CA PHE A 345 12.99 8.62 9.89
C PHE A 345 11.66 9.40 9.89
N HIS A 346 10.70 8.96 10.72
CA HIS A 346 9.34 9.49 10.74
C HIS A 346 9.28 10.97 11.14
N ASN A 347 10.26 11.47 11.90
CA ASN A 347 10.33 12.86 12.37
C ASN A 347 11.37 13.71 11.62
N GLY A 348 12.07 13.15 10.62
CA GLY A 348 13.01 13.89 9.79
C GLY A 348 14.27 14.40 10.51
N VAL A 349 14.66 13.80 11.65
CA VAL A 349 15.77 14.31 12.50
C VAL A 349 17.16 14.21 11.86
N PHE A 350 17.35 13.29 10.91
CA PHE A 350 18.62 13.13 10.19
C PHE A 350 18.48 13.50 8.72
N HIS A 351 19.60 13.90 8.13
CA HIS A 351 19.65 14.53 6.81
C HIS A 351 20.57 13.83 5.80
N ASN A 352 21.21 12.73 6.20
CA ASN A 352 21.98 11.88 5.27
C ASN A 352 22.12 10.45 5.81
N LEU A 353 22.45 9.52 4.91
CA LEU A 353 22.67 8.11 5.26
C LEU A 353 23.78 7.90 6.28
N LEU A 354 24.82 8.75 6.29
CA LEU A 354 25.92 8.63 7.25
C LEU A 354 25.43 8.85 8.69
N GLN A 355 24.57 9.86 8.92
CA GLN A 355 23.91 10.08 10.21
C GLN A 355 23.02 8.91 10.60
N VAL A 356 22.24 8.36 9.65
CA VAL A 356 21.38 7.20 9.89
C VAL A 356 22.20 6.00 10.35
N LEU A 357 23.23 5.62 9.58
CA LEU A 357 24.04 4.44 9.90
C LEU A 357 24.85 4.65 11.19
N HIS A 358 25.36 5.86 11.44
CA HIS A 358 25.97 6.17 12.72
C HIS A 358 24.99 6.03 13.87
N PHE A 359 23.73 6.45 13.71
CA PHE A 359 22.71 6.26 14.74
C PHE A 359 22.52 4.77 15.04
N TYR A 360 22.26 3.92 14.04
CA TYR A 360 22.10 2.47 14.25
C TYR A 360 23.26 1.86 15.06
N VAL A 361 24.49 2.24 14.72
CA VAL A 361 25.72 1.68 15.32
C VAL A 361 26.08 2.30 16.66
N GLY A 362 25.72 3.57 16.86
CA GLY A 362 26.14 4.39 17.99
C GLY A 362 25.07 4.57 19.07
N ARG A 363 23.80 4.23 18.80
CA ARG A 363 22.66 4.52 19.67
C ARG A 363 22.91 4.12 21.13
N ASP A 364 23.37 2.89 21.33
CA ASP A 364 23.51 2.32 22.67
C ASP A 364 24.93 2.45 23.23
N SER A 365 25.94 2.49 22.36
CA SER A 365 27.36 2.62 22.73
C SER A 365 27.81 4.06 22.99
N HIS A 366 27.19 5.04 22.31
CA HIS A 366 27.48 6.48 22.39
C HIS A 366 26.18 7.30 22.39
N PRO A 367 25.24 7.02 23.33
CA PRO A 367 23.92 7.65 23.34
C PRO A 367 23.98 9.18 23.47
N GLU A 368 25.04 9.73 24.07
CA GLU A 368 25.26 11.16 24.24
C GLU A 368 25.40 11.94 22.92
N LYS A 369 25.63 11.25 21.80
CA LYS A 369 25.68 11.87 20.47
C LYS A 369 24.30 12.10 19.86
N TYR A 370 23.28 11.39 20.34
CA TYR A 370 21.95 11.36 19.71
C TYR A 370 20.88 11.96 20.61
N TYR A 371 20.97 11.71 21.91
CA TYR A 371 19.94 12.12 22.86
C TYR A 371 20.37 13.30 23.71
N ALA A 372 19.40 14.11 24.13
CA ALA A 372 19.67 15.20 25.05
C ALA A 372 20.09 14.71 26.44
N LYS A 373 20.63 15.64 27.23
CA LYS A 373 20.94 15.44 28.64
C LYS A 373 19.91 16.14 29.52
N ASP A 374 19.60 15.55 30.67
CA ASP A 374 18.79 16.19 31.69
C ASP A 374 19.57 17.28 32.47
N ALA A 375 18.92 17.90 33.44
CA ALA A 375 19.52 18.96 34.27
C ALA A 375 20.74 18.47 35.09
N GLU A 376 20.82 17.18 35.39
CA GLU A 376 21.94 16.55 36.08
C GLU A 376 23.04 16.07 35.12
N GLY A 377 22.89 16.31 33.81
CA GLY A 377 23.85 15.93 32.78
C GLY A 377 23.78 14.45 32.35
N ARG A 378 22.75 13.71 32.78
CA ARG A 378 22.53 12.30 32.39
C ARG A 378 21.86 12.26 31.02
N VAL A 379 22.29 11.33 30.17
CA VAL A 379 21.71 11.17 28.83
C VAL A 379 20.30 10.59 28.95
N MET A 380 19.32 11.29 28.38
CA MET A 380 17.92 10.87 28.32
C MET A 380 17.73 9.94 27.11
N LYS A 381 18.10 8.68 27.22
CA LYS A 381 17.90 7.71 26.14
C LYS A 381 16.43 7.70 25.69
N TYR A 382 16.24 7.59 24.38
CA TYR A 382 14.91 7.52 23.75
C TYR A 382 14.04 8.75 24.09
N ASP A 383 14.62 9.95 23.97
CA ASP A 383 14.00 11.23 24.35
C ASP A 383 12.77 11.65 23.51
N ASP A 384 12.38 10.85 22.52
CA ASP A 384 11.13 10.99 21.75
C ASP A 384 10.09 9.91 22.10
N LEU A 385 10.24 9.24 23.24
CA LEU A 385 9.31 8.23 23.72
C LEU A 385 9.14 8.32 25.24
N PRO A 386 7.91 8.31 25.80
CA PRO A 386 7.70 8.29 27.24
C PRO A 386 8.39 7.09 27.90
N GLY A 387 9.00 7.31 29.08
CA GLY A 387 9.79 6.30 29.79
C GLY A 387 9.09 4.95 30.01
N ARG A 388 7.76 4.97 30.19
CA ARG A 388 6.95 3.75 30.36
C ARG A 388 6.88 2.83 29.13
N TYR A 389 7.35 3.29 27.97
CA TYR A 389 7.38 2.53 26.72
C TYR A 389 8.80 2.22 26.25
N HIS A 390 9.84 2.54 27.04
CA HIS A 390 11.24 2.29 26.66
C HIS A 390 11.54 0.80 26.46
N ASP A 391 10.82 -0.09 27.15
CA ASP A 391 10.94 -1.54 26.99
C ASP A 391 10.46 -2.04 25.61
N HIS A 392 9.74 -1.21 24.84
CA HIS A 392 9.37 -1.55 23.46
C HIS A 392 10.51 -1.28 22.46
N VAL A 393 11.56 -0.55 22.86
CA VAL A 393 12.65 -0.20 21.96
C VAL A 393 13.49 -1.42 21.65
N ASN A 394 13.64 -1.73 20.36
CA ASN A 394 14.37 -2.88 19.85
C ASN A 394 15.80 -2.94 20.39
N GLN A 395 16.20 -4.12 20.84
CA GLN A 395 17.52 -4.45 21.37
C GLN A 395 18.26 -5.49 20.50
N ASP A 396 17.69 -5.92 19.38
CA ASP A 396 18.38 -6.80 18.45
C ASP A 396 19.51 -6.07 17.72
N ALA A 397 20.54 -6.80 17.30
CA ALA A 397 21.68 -6.25 16.56
C ALA A 397 21.20 -5.34 15.40
N PRO A 398 21.83 -4.18 15.14
CA PRO A 398 23.09 -3.70 15.72
C PRO A 398 22.93 -3.04 17.11
N PHE A 399 21.73 -3.08 17.68
CA PHE A 399 21.42 -2.56 18.99
C PHE A 399 21.66 -3.57 20.12
N GLY A 400 21.49 -3.13 21.37
CA GLY A 400 21.52 -3.98 22.55
C GLY A 400 22.88 -4.62 22.82
N GLY A 401 22.91 -5.73 23.57
CA GLY A 401 24.12 -6.48 23.91
C GLY A 401 25.13 -5.76 24.83
N ASP A 402 26.26 -6.42 25.09
CA ASP A 402 27.39 -5.87 25.87
C ASP A 402 28.31 -4.99 24.99
N ILE A 403 27.72 -4.14 24.14
CA ILE A 403 28.42 -3.29 23.15
C ILE A 403 29.02 -2.04 23.81
N LYS A 404 29.53 -2.17 25.04
CA LYS A 404 29.94 -1.01 25.85
C LYS A 404 31.14 -0.25 25.28
N ASP A 405 31.99 -0.91 24.49
CA ASP A 405 33.27 -0.31 24.08
C ASP A 405 33.61 -0.39 22.59
N ARG A 406 32.82 -1.07 21.74
CA ARG A 406 33.13 -1.20 20.30
C ARG A 406 31.89 -1.20 19.39
N PRO A 407 31.77 -0.23 18.48
CA PRO A 407 30.80 -0.26 17.38
C PRO A 407 30.84 -1.59 16.62
N VAL A 408 29.68 -2.17 16.32
CA VAL A 408 29.56 -3.40 15.51
C VAL A 408 30.07 -3.21 14.07
N LEU A 409 29.99 -1.97 13.57
CA LEU A 409 30.49 -1.55 12.27
C LEU A 409 31.51 -0.41 12.41
N THR A 410 32.63 -0.52 11.71
CA THR A 410 33.62 0.54 11.51
C THR A 410 33.12 1.59 10.54
N ASN A 411 33.75 2.77 10.52
CA ASN A 411 33.43 3.82 9.54
C ASN A 411 33.61 3.35 8.09
N ARG A 412 34.54 2.43 7.82
CA ARG A 412 34.72 1.85 6.49
C ARG A 412 33.56 0.93 6.13
N GLU A 413 33.14 0.06 7.04
CA GLU A 413 31.98 -0.82 6.84
C GLU A 413 30.68 -0.03 6.68
N ILE A 414 30.45 1.03 7.47
CA ILE A 414 29.32 1.96 7.29
C ILE A 414 29.31 2.54 5.87
N ASN A 415 30.47 3.01 5.41
CA ASN A 415 30.64 3.56 4.08
C ASN A 415 30.38 2.53 2.97
N ASP A 416 30.65 1.25 3.21
CA ASP A 416 30.39 0.18 2.25
C ASP A 416 28.90 -0.16 2.20
N ILE A 417 28.20 -0.19 3.34
CA ILE A 417 26.73 -0.29 3.38
C ILE A 417 26.08 0.89 2.64
N ILE A 418 26.57 2.12 2.85
CA ILE A 418 26.06 3.29 2.11
C ILE A 418 26.26 3.10 0.60
N ALA A 419 27.43 2.60 0.17
CA ALA A 419 27.67 2.30 -1.23
C ALA A 419 26.67 1.27 -1.78
N PHE A 420 26.33 0.24 -1.00
CA PHE A 420 25.26 -0.70 -1.32
C PHE A 420 23.88 -0.01 -1.43
N LEU A 421 23.50 0.84 -0.47
CA LEU A 421 22.21 1.56 -0.50
C LEU A 421 22.06 2.47 -1.73
N HIS A 422 23.15 3.04 -2.24
CA HIS A 422 23.14 3.79 -3.51
C HIS A 422 22.77 2.93 -4.72
N THR A 423 22.97 1.62 -4.65
CA THR A 423 22.57 0.70 -5.74
C THR A 423 21.07 0.49 -5.84
N LEU A 424 20.30 0.94 -4.83
CA LEU A 424 18.84 0.79 -4.73
C LEU A 424 18.07 1.96 -5.36
N SER A 425 18.77 2.94 -5.95
CA SER A 425 18.16 4.07 -6.66
C SER A 425 17.79 3.68 -8.09
N ASP A 426 16.55 3.95 -8.46
CA ASP A 426 16.03 3.78 -9.81
C ASP A 426 16.70 4.67 -10.85
N GLY A 427 16.50 4.33 -12.12
CA GLY A 427 17.07 5.06 -13.26
C GLY A 427 18.53 4.73 -13.51
N TRP A 428 19.00 3.56 -13.04
CA TRP A 428 20.35 3.10 -13.37
C TRP A 428 20.45 2.76 -14.86
N SER A 429 21.57 3.16 -15.47
CA SER A 429 21.94 2.79 -16.83
C SER A 429 23.37 2.29 -16.85
N SER A 430 23.66 1.29 -17.69
CA SER A 430 25.01 0.77 -17.92
C SER A 430 25.90 1.73 -18.72
N THR A 431 25.31 2.76 -19.34
CA THR A 431 26.00 3.74 -20.19
C THR A 431 26.47 5.00 -19.44
N HIS A 432 26.17 5.12 -18.14
CA HIS A 432 26.53 6.26 -17.30
C HIS A 432 27.59 5.92 -16.26
#